data_AF-A0A6P2AMA1-F1
#
_entry.id   AF-A0A6P2AMA1-F1
#
_cell.length_a   1.000
_cell.length_b   1.000
_cell.length_c   1.000
_cell.angle_alpha   90.00
_cell.angle_beta   90.00
_cell.angle_gamma   90.00
#
_symmetry.space_group_name_H-M   'P 1'
#
loop_
_entity.id
_entity.type
_entity.pdbx_description
1 polymer ?
#
loop_
_entity_poly.entity_id
_entity_poly.type
_entity_poly.pdbx_seq_one_letter_code
_entity_poly.pdbx_strand_id
1 'polypeptide(L)'
;MVENRTVIHKIGVTGGDVKRRIANAPHDPTYLLAPVEIVATFQLNNINPKKLEALIHRFFSNARLDVQLSDRFGIPVNPREWFLVPLAAIEGAIAKIEAGTLEQFCYDRATAGLKRL
;
A
#
# COMPACT_ATOMS: atom_id res chain seq x y z
N MET A 1 11.29 -2.40 25.05
CA MET A 1 11.74 -3.19 23.90
C MET A 1 10.73 -2.92 22.79
N VAL A 2 11.01 -1.97 21.88
CA VAL A 2 10.13 -1.74 20.74
C VAL A 2 10.72 -2.55 19.60
N GLU A 3 10.21 -3.77 19.44
CA GLU A 3 10.42 -4.50 18.20
C GLU A 3 9.77 -3.68 17.09
N ASN A 4 10.60 -2.92 16.38
CA ASN A 4 10.23 -2.33 15.09
C ASN A 4 10.10 -3.51 14.11
N ARG A 5 9.03 -4.30 14.24
CA ARG A 5 8.57 -5.16 13.16
C ARG A 5 8.21 -4.19 12.04
N THR A 6 9.14 -4.02 11.11
CA THR A 6 8.94 -3.21 9.91
C THR A 6 7.76 -3.80 9.15
N VAL A 7 6.57 -3.24 9.35
CA VAL A 7 5.36 -3.72 8.69
C VAL A 7 5.34 -3.13 7.28
N ILE A 8 5.34 -4.00 6.27
CA ILE A 8 5.27 -3.62 4.86
C ILE A 8 3.88 -3.98 4.36
N HIS A 9 3.18 -3.01 3.78
CA HIS A 9 1.86 -3.22 3.21
C HIS A 9 1.87 -2.95 1.71
N LYS A 10 1.21 -3.83 0.96
CA LYS A 10 0.83 -3.57 -0.42
C LYS A 10 -0.50 -2.82 -0.41
N ILE A 11 -0.58 -1.71 -1.15
CA ILE A 11 -1.81 -0.95 -1.34
C ILE A 11 -2.17 -1.00 -2.82
N GLY A 12 -3.32 -1.59 -3.15
CA GLY A 12 -3.80 -1.62 -4.52
C GLY A 12 -5.31 -1.80 -4.60
N VAL A 13 -5.86 -1.59 -5.80
CA VAL A 13 -7.30 -1.72 -6.07
C VAL A 13 -7.60 -2.90 -6.99
N THR A 14 -8.76 -3.53 -6.79
CA THR A 14 -9.24 -4.64 -7.63
C THR A 14 -10.74 -4.50 -7.88
N GLY A 15 -11.18 -4.81 -9.10
CA GLY A 15 -12.60 -4.91 -9.45
C GLY A 15 -13.18 -6.32 -9.28
N GLY A 16 -12.32 -7.32 -9.06
CA GLY A 16 -12.72 -8.71 -8.81
C GLY A 16 -12.34 -9.18 -7.40
N ASP A 17 -12.59 -10.46 -7.12
CA ASP A 17 -12.31 -11.06 -5.82
C ASP A 17 -10.82 -10.95 -5.42
N VAL A 18 -10.58 -10.38 -4.24
CA VAL A 18 -9.23 -10.14 -3.71
C VAL A 18 -8.49 -11.44 -3.41
N LYS A 19 -9.19 -12.48 -2.92
CA LYS A 19 -8.57 -13.77 -2.58
C LYS A 19 -8.00 -14.44 -3.83
N ARG A 20 -8.74 -14.43 -4.94
CA ARG A 20 -8.26 -14.90 -6.24
C ARG A 20 -7.05 -14.12 -6.72
N ARG A 21 -6.99 -12.81 -6.49
CA ARG A 21 -5.88 -11.95 -6.94
C ARG A 21 -4.57 -12.21 -6.18
N ILE A 22 -4.63 -12.68 -4.94
CA ILE A 22 -3.44 -12.99 -4.12
C ILE A 22 -3.09 -14.48 -4.10
N ALA A 23 -3.91 -15.35 -4.70
CA ALA A 23 -3.75 -16.80 -4.60
C ALA A 23 -2.38 -17.31 -5.11
N ASN A 24 -1.78 -16.60 -6.07
CA ASN A 24 -0.47 -16.95 -6.64
C ASN A 24 0.67 -16.02 -6.18
N ALA A 25 0.49 -15.30 -5.06
CA ALA A 25 1.46 -14.32 -4.55
C ALA A 25 2.89 -14.87 -4.39
N PRO A 26 3.12 -16.10 -3.87
CA PRO A 26 4.48 -16.65 -3.74
C PRO A 26 5.25 -16.79 -5.06
N HIS A 27 4.55 -16.79 -6.19
CA HIS A 27 5.14 -16.96 -7.53
C HIS A 27 5.00 -15.71 -8.41
N ASP A 28 4.46 -14.62 -7.87
CA ASP A 28 4.25 -13.37 -8.60
C ASP A 28 5.21 -12.29 -8.09
N PRO A 29 6.07 -11.72 -8.96
CA PRO A 29 7.04 -10.70 -8.57
C PRO A 29 6.37 -9.43 -8.00
N THR A 30 5.11 -9.16 -8.36
CA THR A 30 4.31 -8.05 -7.81
C THR A 30 4.05 -8.20 -6.31
N TYR A 31 4.13 -9.42 -5.79
CA TYR A 31 4.00 -9.76 -4.38
C TYR A 31 5.33 -10.13 -3.71
N LEU A 32 6.45 -9.65 -4.27
CA LEU A 32 7.79 -9.88 -3.73
C LEU A 32 8.17 -11.37 -3.66
N LEU A 33 7.51 -12.22 -4.48
CA LEU A 33 7.70 -13.68 -4.46
C LEU A 33 7.50 -14.29 -3.06
N ALA A 34 6.58 -13.73 -2.29
CA ALA A 34 6.30 -14.13 -0.92
C ALA A 34 4.79 -14.37 -0.70
N PRO A 35 4.40 -15.23 0.26
CA PRO A 35 3.03 -15.31 0.73
C PRO A 35 2.58 -13.94 1.26
N VAL A 36 1.30 -13.60 1.03
CA VAL A 36 0.69 -12.38 1.56
C VAL A 36 -0.63 -12.68 2.23
N GLU A 37 -1.02 -11.82 3.17
CA GLU A 37 -2.30 -11.89 3.85
C GLU A 37 -3.14 -10.63 3.56
N ILE A 38 -4.46 -10.80 3.59
CA ILE A 38 -5.40 -9.68 3.48
C ILE A 38 -5.62 -9.13 4.88
N VAL A 39 -5.02 -7.97 5.18
CA VAL A 39 -5.19 -7.31 6.48
C VAL A 39 -6.34 -6.30 6.52
N ALA A 40 -6.74 -5.76 5.36
CA ALA A 40 -7.85 -4.82 5.24
C ALA A 40 -8.43 -4.78 3.83
N THR A 41 -9.73 -4.50 3.73
CA THR A 41 -10.44 -4.27 2.47
C THR A 41 -11.41 -3.11 2.61
N PHE A 42 -11.33 -2.15 1.70
CA PHE A 42 -12.22 -0.98 1.66
C PHE A 42 -13.08 -1.05 0.40
N GLN A 43 -14.40 -0.93 0.56
CA GLN A 43 -15.31 -0.92 -0.57
C GLN A 43 -15.36 0.48 -1.19
N LEU A 44 -15.21 0.54 -2.51
CA LEU A 44 -15.21 1.80 -3.26
C LEU A 44 -16.54 1.95 -4.00
N ASN A 45 -17.31 2.97 -3.64
CA ASN A 45 -18.58 3.29 -4.27
C ASN A 45 -18.52 4.68 -4.91
N ASN A 46 -18.97 4.80 -6.17
CA ASN A 46 -19.06 6.07 -6.89
C ASN A 46 -17.74 6.87 -6.98
N ILE A 47 -16.59 6.19 -6.95
CA ILE A 47 -15.25 6.79 -7.05
C ILE A 47 -14.43 6.08 -8.12
N ASN A 48 -13.52 6.82 -8.78
CA ASN A 48 -12.58 6.22 -9.72
C ASN A 48 -11.45 5.50 -8.95
N PRO A 49 -11.38 4.16 -9.00
CA PRO A 49 -10.45 3.39 -8.19
C PRO A 49 -8.98 3.68 -8.54
N LYS A 50 -8.66 3.90 -9.82
CA LYS A 50 -7.30 4.22 -10.27
C LYS A 50 -6.83 5.58 -9.75
N LYS A 51 -7.72 6.57 -9.70
CA LYS A 51 -7.39 7.90 -9.14
C LYS A 51 -7.16 7.84 -7.64
N LEU A 52 -7.97 7.07 -6.92
CA LEU A 52 -7.82 6.87 -5.49
C LEU A 52 -6.49 6.16 -5.17
N GLU A 53 -6.18 5.08 -5.88
CA GLU A 53 -4.93 4.37 -5.75
C GLU A 53 -3.72 5.29 -5.95
N ALA A 54 -3.72 6.06 -7.05
CA ALA A 54 -2.65 7.02 -7.35
C ALA A 54 -2.52 8.10 -6.27
N LEU A 55 -3.63 8.55 -5.68
CA LEU A 55 -3.63 9.52 -4.58
C LEU A 55 -2.95 8.94 -3.33
N ILE A 56 -3.33 7.72 -2.92
CA ILE A 56 -2.77 7.04 -1.75
C ILE A 56 -1.27 6.75 -1.98
N HIS A 57 -0.90 6.27 -3.17
CA HIS A 57 0.50 6.01 -3.52
C HIS A 57 1.35 7.27 -3.51
N ARG A 58 0.78 8.42 -3.90
CA ARG A 58 1.46 9.72 -3.82
C ARG A 58 1.61 10.18 -2.38
N PHE A 59 0.56 10.04 -1.57
CA PHE A 59 0.56 10.42 -0.17
C PHE A 59 1.65 9.68 0.64
N PHE A 60 1.83 8.37 0.41
CA PHE A 60 2.85 7.55 1.06
C PHE A 60 4.15 7.42 0.27
N SER A 61 4.37 8.26 -0.75
CA SER A 61 5.52 8.12 -1.67
C SER A 61 6.88 8.14 -0.97
N ASN A 62 7.02 8.94 0.10
CA ASN A 62 8.26 9.02 0.88
C ASN A 62 8.59 7.71 1.63
N ALA A 63 7.60 6.84 1.83
CA ALA A 63 7.68 5.57 2.55
C ALA A 63 7.53 4.36 1.63
N ARG A 64 7.59 4.55 0.31
CA ARG A 64 7.58 3.46 -0.65
C ARG A 64 8.80 2.56 -0.45
N LEU A 65 8.58 1.25 -0.50
CA LEU A 65 9.64 0.26 -0.51
C LEU A 65 10.36 0.33 -1.86
N ASP A 66 11.68 0.52 -1.83
CA ASP A 66 12.52 0.47 -3.03
C ASP A 66 13.22 -0.90 -3.08
N VAL A 67 12.70 -1.78 -3.92
CA VAL A 67 13.21 -3.13 -4.10
C VAL A 67 13.14 -3.51 -5.58
N GLN A 68 14.24 -4.07 -6.07
CA GLN A 68 14.34 -4.68 -7.38
C GLN A 68 14.46 -6.19 -7.21
N LEU A 69 13.69 -6.94 -7.99
CA LEU A 69 13.74 -8.39 -8.02
C LEU A 69 13.61 -8.90 -9.44
N SER A 70 14.14 -10.08 -9.73
CA SER A 70 13.97 -10.72 -11.02
C SER A 70 12.71 -11.57 -11.03
N ASP A 71 11.96 -11.52 -12.13
CA ASP A 71 10.89 -12.48 -12.38
C ASP A 71 11.45 -13.88 -12.72
N ARG A 72 10.57 -14.84 -12.99
CA ARG A 72 10.93 -16.21 -13.36
C ARG A 72 11.72 -16.36 -14.67
N PHE A 73 11.83 -15.29 -15.46
CA PHE A 73 12.59 -15.23 -16.71
C PHE A 73 13.87 -14.39 -16.57
N GLY A 74 14.18 -13.90 -15.35
CA GLY A 74 15.34 -13.05 -15.09
C GLY A 74 15.10 -11.56 -15.38
N ILE A 75 13.89 -11.15 -15.76
CA ILE A 75 13.57 -9.77 -16.07
C ILE A 75 13.44 -8.98 -14.77
N PRO A 76 14.13 -7.83 -14.61
CA PRO A 76 14.02 -7.01 -13.42
C PRO A 76 12.63 -6.38 -13.32
N VAL A 77 12.00 -6.51 -12.15
CA VAL A 77 10.71 -5.95 -11.77
C VAL A 77 10.88 -5.12 -10.52
N ASN A 78 10.24 -3.94 -10.49
CA ASN A 78 10.24 -3.02 -9.36
C ASN A 78 8.79 -2.76 -8.92
N PRO A 79 8.25 -3.52 -7.95
CA PRO A 79 6.89 -3.32 -7.46
C PRO A 79 6.77 -1.97 -6.75
N ARG A 80 5.91 -1.07 -7.25
CA ARG A 80 5.76 0.30 -6.71
C ARG A 80 4.63 0.47 -5.70
N GLU A 81 3.92 -0.63 -5.43
CA GLU A 81 2.70 -0.66 -4.63
C GLU A 81 2.96 -1.05 -3.16
N TRP A 82 4.22 -1.22 -2.75
CA TRP A 82 4.61 -1.63 -1.41
C TRP A 82 5.16 -0.46 -0.61
N PHE A 83 4.74 -0.36 0.66
CA PHE A 83 5.00 0.80 1.52
C PHE A 83 5.35 0.36 2.95
N LEU A 84 6.30 1.07 3.56
CA LEU A 84 6.73 0.94 4.96
C LEU A 84 5.84 1.81 5.85
N VAL A 85 4.58 1.42 5.96
CA VAL A 85 3.53 2.18 6.65
C VAL A 85 2.69 1.25 7.52
N PRO A 86 2.31 1.62 8.75
CA PRO A 86 1.42 0.79 9.56
C PRO A 86 -0.02 0.86 9.04
N LEU A 87 -0.81 -0.18 9.33
CA LEU A 87 -2.22 -0.24 8.92
C LEU A 87 -3.03 0.97 9.42
N ALA A 88 -2.80 1.39 10.66
CA ALA A 88 -3.45 2.56 11.25
C ALA A 88 -3.19 3.87 10.46
N ALA A 89 -2.02 4.02 9.84
CA ALA A 89 -1.74 5.18 8.99
C ALA A 89 -2.51 5.11 7.67
N ILE A 90 -2.66 3.91 7.09
CA ILE A 90 -3.48 3.68 5.89
C ILE A 90 -4.94 4.01 6.20
N GLU A 91 -5.50 3.45 7.27
CA GLU A 91 -6.87 3.73 7.72
C GLU A 91 -7.09 5.22 7.98
N GLY A 92 -6.13 5.88 8.63
CA GLY A 92 -6.14 7.33 8.83
C GLY A 92 -6.19 8.11 7.52
N ALA A 93 -5.38 7.73 6.52
CA ALA A 93 -5.40 8.36 5.21
C ALA A 93 -6.73 8.15 4.48
N ILE A 94 -7.31 6.94 4.54
CA ILE A 94 -8.64 6.67 3.99
C ILE A 94 -9.69 7.58 4.63
N ALA A 95 -9.71 7.68 5.96
CA ALA A 95 -10.65 8.55 6.67
C ALA A 95 -10.49 10.03 6.28
N LYS A 96 -9.26 10.51 6.02
CA LYS A 96 -9.04 11.88 5.51
C LYS A 96 -9.46 12.07 4.07
N ILE A 97 -9.40 11.04 3.24
CA ILE A 97 -9.93 11.06 1.86
C ILE A 97 -11.45 11.16 1.89
N GLU A 98 -12.11 10.34 2.72
CA GLU A 98 -13.57 10.37 2.90
C GLU A 98 -14.04 11.74 3.42
N ALA A 99 -13.27 12.34 4.35
CA ALA A 99 -13.54 13.68 4.86
C ALA A 99 -13.13 14.81 3.89
N GLY A 100 -12.47 14.52 2.77
CA GLY A 100 -11.98 15.54 1.84
C GLY A 100 -10.89 16.47 2.41
N THR A 101 -10.13 16.01 3.41
CA THR A 101 -9.12 16.81 4.13
C THR A 101 -7.70 16.29 3.99
N LEU A 102 -7.45 15.25 3.19
CA LEU A 102 -6.13 14.61 3.05
C LEU A 102 -5.01 15.60 2.72
N GLU A 103 -5.30 16.63 1.91
CA GLU A 103 -4.34 17.66 1.52
C GLU A 103 -3.77 18.48 2.68
N GLN A 104 -4.44 18.49 3.83
CA GLN A 104 -3.98 19.18 5.04
C GLN A 104 -2.97 18.34 5.85
N PHE A 105 -2.64 17.13 5.37
CA PHE A 105 -1.79 16.18 6.08
C PHE A 105 -0.63 15.72 5.19
N CYS A 106 0.42 15.23 5.82
CA CYS A 106 1.47 14.45 5.21
C CYS A 106 1.77 13.21 6.05
N TYR A 107 2.34 12.18 5.43
CA TYR A 107 2.85 11.03 6.17
C TYR A 107 4.26 11.31 6.69
N ASP A 108 4.44 11.15 8.00
CA ASP A 108 5.71 11.25 8.68
C ASP A 108 6.25 9.85 9.02
N ARG A 109 7.40 9.51 8.43
CA ARG A 109 8.08 8.23 8.64
C ARG A 109 8.66 8.08 10.04
N ALA A 110 9.04 9.19 10.68
CA ALA A 110 9.67 9.15 12.00
C ALA A 110 8.66 8.77 13.08
N THR A 111 7.43 9.26 12.96
CA THR A 111 6.31 8.96 13.86
C THR A 111 5.41 7.82 13.37
N ALA A 112 5.67 7.32 12.16
CA ALA A 112 4.84 6.32 11.47
C ALA A 112 3.35 6.70 11.41
N GLY A 113 3.07 8.00 11.21
CA GLY A 113 1.74 8.56 11.35
C GLY A 113 1.44 9.74 10.43
N LEU A 114 0.20 10.21 10.48
CA LEU A 114 -0.24 11.39 9.74
C LEU A 114 0.04 12.64 10.58
N LYS A 115 0.74 13.60 10.00
CA LYS A 115 1.02 14.90 10.58
C LYS A 115 0.28 15.97 9.80
N ARG A 116 -0.34 16.93 10.49
CA ARG A 116 -0.94 18.10 9.83
C ARG A 116 0.19 18.99 9.30
N LEU A 117 0.01 19.50 8.07
CA LEU A 117 0.90 20.49 7.47
C LEU A 117 0.95 21.77 8.31
#